data_AF-A0A2N0QS43-F1
#
_entry.id   AF-A0A2N0QS43-F1
#
_cell.length_a   1.000
_cell.length_b   1.000
_cell.length_c   1.000
_cell.angle_alpha   90.00
_cell.angle_beta   90.00
_cell.angle_gamma   90.00
#
_symmetry.space_group_name_H-M   'P 1'
#
loop_
_entity.id
_entity.type
_entity.pdbx_description
1 polymer ?
#
loop_
_entity_poly.entity_id
_entity_poly.type
_entity_poly.pdbx_seq_one_letter_code
_entity_poly.pdbx_strand_id
1 'polypeptide(L)'
;MDNPINHDLFKKNSPPQLNQEGLIKINQAYMDGLKRIKEIFWQEVIKTEAINTKGRRVLSVMKTKISDLSKNKKPRKNTVPKNNGNQSSGVLPIQSNEQVLQSVKGNLKRASIELDNQNEPQPKRQRIRIITTEEEKQILSCLLQKEIIPTETEINEVLSKLSQEWNIQRVKRYWNNNIRHKKKSK
;
A
#
# COMPACT_ATOMS: atom_id res chain seq x y z
N MET A 1 -33.77 -3.91 -26.95
CA MET A 1 -32.64 -3.19 -26.35
C MET A 1 -31.39 -3.73 -26.98
N ASP A 2 -30.63 -2.90 -27.69
CA ASP A 2 -29.37 -3.31 -28.29
C ASP A 2 -28.38 -3.76 -27.21
N ASN A 3 -27.50 -4.71 -27.55
CA ASN A 3 -26.48 -5.19 -26.63
C ASN A 3 -25.54 -4.03 -26.26
N PRO A 4 -25.52 -3.54 -25.00
CA PRO A 4 -24.73 -2.39 -24.60
C PRO A 4 -23.22 -2.60 -24.75
N ILE A 5 -22.76 -3.86 -24.82
CA ILE A 5 -21.36 -4.22 -25.08
C ILE A 5 -20.94 -3.84 -26.51
N ASN A 6 -21.87 -3.89 -27.47
CA ASN A 6 -21.57 -3.71 -28.89
C ASN A 6 -21.71 -2.26 -29.37
N HIS A 7 -21.92 -1.31 -28.45
CA HIS A 7 -22.14 0.09 -28.78
C HIS A 7 -20.89 0.73 -29.41
N ASP A 8 -21.09 1.52 -30.47
CA ASP A 8 -20.00 2.11 -31.28
C ASP A 8 -19.00 2.93 -30.45
N LEU A 9 -19.48 3.59 -29.40
CA LEU A 9 -18.65 4.37 -28.46
C LEU A 9 -17.49 3.56 -27.87
N PHE A 10 -17.67 2.25 -27.65
CA PHE A 10 -16.68 1.42 -26.98
C PHE A 10 -15.78 0.63 -27.95
N LYS A 11 -16.08 0.62 -29.25
CA LYS A 11 -15.33 -0.17 -30.25
C LYS A 11 -13.86 0.23 -30.39
N LYS A 12 -13.54 1.52 -30.22
CA LYS A 12 -12.15 2.03 -30.33
C LYS A 12 -11.29 1.75 -29.10
N ASN A 13 -11.92 1.63 -27.93
CA ASN A 13 -11.24 1.43 -26.65
C ASN A 13 -12.14 0.55 -25.77
N SER A 14 -12.18 -0.75 -26.04
CA SER A 14 -13.00 -1.69 -25.27
C SER A 14 -12.54 -1.69 -23.81
N PRO A 15 -13.35 -1.19 -22.86
CA PRO A 15 -12.98 -1.18 -21.46
C PRO A 15 -12.91 -2.63 -20.96
N PRO A 16 -11.87 -3.03 -20.21
CA PRO A 16 -11.77 -4.39 -19.66
C PRO A 16 -12.97 -4.80 -18.79
N GLN A 17 -13.64 -3.82 -18.20
CA GLN A 17 -14.78 -4.02 -17.29
C GLN A 17 -16.13 -4.05 -18.00
N LEU A 18 -16.19 -3.68 -19.29
CA LEU A 18 -17.42 -3.72 -20.07
C LEU A 18 -17.62 -5.11 -20.67
N ASN A 19 -17.87 -6.09 -19.79
CA ASN A 19 -18.15 -7.47 -20.12
C ASN A 19 -19.48 -7.91 -19.47
N GLN A 20 -19.91 -9.14 -19.75
CA GLN A 20 -21.17 -9.65 -19.24
C GLN A 20 -21.24 -9.63 -17.70
N GLU A 21 -20.15 -9.98 -17.04
CA GLU A 21 -20.07 -9.95 -15.57
C GLU A 21 -20.19 -8.53 -15.01
N GLY A 22 -19.56 -7.56 -15.67
CA GLY A 22 -19.66 -6.13 -15.33
C GLY A 22 -21.08 -5.61 -15.46
N LEU A 23 -21.80 -6.00 -16.51
CA LEU A 23 -23.22 -5.65 -16.68
C LEU A 23 -24.09 -6.24 -15.58
N ILE A 24 -23.90 -7.52 -15.24
CA ILE A 24 -24.63 -8.17 -14.15
C ILE A 24 -24.38 -7.41 -12.84
N LYS A 25 -23.12 -7.08 -12.54
CA LYS A 25 -22.76 -6.30 -11.34
C LYS A 25 -23.41 -4.92 -11.31
N ILE A 26 -23.44 -4.21 -12.44
CA ILE A 26 -24.08 -2.90 -12.54
C ILE A 26 -25.59 -3.01 -12.29
N ASN A 27 -26.25 -3.97 -12.92
CA ASN A 27 -27.68 -4.19 -12.74
C ASN A 27 -28.04 -4.56 -11.30
N GLN A 28 -27.17 -5.33 -10.64
CA GLN A 28 -27.37 -5.78 -9.26
C GLN A 28 -26.97 -4.72 -8.22
N ALA A 29 -26.17 -3.72 -8.59
CA ALA A 29 -25.57 -2.75 -7.67
C ALA A 29 -26.61 -2.02 -6.79
N TYR A 30 -27.78 -1.70 -7.34
CA TYR A 30 -28.85 -1.05 -6.58
C TYR A 30 -29.39 -1.94 -5.46
N MET A 31 -29.71 -3.20 -5.79
CA MET A 31 -30.25 -4.16 -4.82
C MET A 31 -29.24 -4.50 -3.74
N ASP A 32 -27.97 -4.67 -4.11
CA ASP A 32 -26.89 -4.90 -3.16
C ASP A 32 -26.67 -3.69 -2.24
N GLY A 33 -26.75 -2.47 -2.80
CA GLY A 33 -26.71 -1.23 -2.05
C GLY A 33 -27.86 -1.09 -1.06
N LEU A 34 -29.08 -1.42 -1.47
CA LEU A 34 -30.27 -1.43 -0.60
C LEU A 34 -30.13 -2.44 0.54
N LYS A 35 -29.62 -3.64 0.26
CA LYS A 35 -29.35 -4.63 1.32
C LYS A 35 -28.33 -4.08 2.30
N ARG A 36 -27.23 -3.51 1.79
CA ARG A 36 -26.14 -2.99 2.60
C ARG A 36 -26.56 -1.82 3.48
N ILE A 37 -27.35 -0.87 2.98
CA ILE A 37 -27.78 0.28 3.77
C ILE A 37 -28.70 -0.13 4.92
N LYS A 38 -29.55 -1.13 4.71
CA LYS A 38 -30.38 -1.72 5.77
C LYS A 38 -29.49 -2.35 6.85
N GLU A 39 -28.54 -3.20 6.49
CA GLU A 39 -27.59 -3.81 7.44
C GLU A 39 -26.85 -2.75 8.27
N ILE A 40 -26.37 -1.67 7.63
CA ILE A 40 -25.68 -0.58 8.32
C ILE A 40 -26.62 0.12 9.31
N PHE A 41 -27.87 0.37 8.92
CA PHE A 41 -28.86 0.99 9.80
C PHE A 41 -29.10 0.17 11.08
N TRP A 42 -29.30 -1.14 10.94
CA TRP A 42 -29.48 -2.03 12.09
C TRP A 42 -28.23 -2.10 12.99
N GLN A 43 -27.03 -2.09 12.41
CA GLN A 43 -25.77 -2.16 13.17
C GLN A 43 -25.39 -0.86 13.86
N GLU A 44 -25.57 0.29 13.21
CA GLU A 44 -25.00 1.57 13.68
C GLU A 44 -26.03 2.52 14.29
N VAL A 45 -27.26 2.51 13.77
CA VAL A 45 -28.32 3.41 14.24
C VAL A 45 -29.10 2.74 15.36
N ILE A 46 -29.65 1.56 15.09
CA ILE A 46 -30.46 0.82 16.07
C ILE A 46 -29.58 0.03 17.04
N LYS A 47 -28.39 -0.42 16.60
CA LYS A 47 -27.41 -1.19 17.38
C LYS A 47 -27.91 -2.53 17.89
N THR A 48 -28.82 -3.17 17.14
CA THR A 48 -29.33 -4.52 17.44
C THR A 48 -28.41 -5.63 16.96
N GLU A 49 -27.59 -5.37 15.95
CA GLU A 49 -26.64 -6.31 15.36
C GLU A 49 -25.19 -5.87 15.59
N ALA A 50 -24.26 -6.84 15.62
CA ALA A 50 -22.84 -6.55 15.73
C ALA A 50 -22.30 -5.82 14.48
N ILE A 51 -21.45 -4.82 14.70
CA ILE A 51 -20.89 -3.99 13.62
C ILE A 51 -19.96 -4.82 12.73
N ASN A 52 -20.34 -4.99 11.46
CA ASN A 52 -19.49 -5.61 10.45
C ASN A 52 -18.74 -4.56 9.62
N THR A 53 -17.42 -4.47 9.86
CA THR A 53 -16.51 -3.56 9.17
C THR A 53 -15.89 -4.14 7.90
N LYS A 54 -16.03 -5.45 7.65
CA LYS A 54 -15.49 -6.10 6.45
C LYS A 54 -16.10 -5.50 5.19
N GLY A 55 -15.29 -5.34 4.14
CA GLY A 55 -15.76 -4.83 2.85
C GLY A 55 -15.97 -3.32 2.75
N ARG A 56 -16.03 -2.55 3.85
CA ARG A 56 -16.36 -1.10 3.81
C ARG A 56 -15.39 -0.23 3.00
N ARG A 57 -14.14 -0.66 2.89
CA ARG A 57 -13.10 0.03 2.10
C ARG A 57 -12.74 -0.71 0.82
N VAL A 58 -13.43 -1.82 0.53
CA VAL A 58 -13.17 -2.61 -0.68
C VAL A 58 -13.76 -1.85 -1.85
N LEU A 59 -12.88 -1.50 -2.78
CA LEU A 59 -13.27 -0.91 -4.05
C LEU A 59 -13.32 -2.07 -5.05
N SER A 60 -14.52 -2.50 -5.42
CA SER A 60 -14.73 -3.54 -6.43
C SER A 60 -14.44 -3.07 -7.86
N VAL A 61 -13.93 -1.85 -8.01
CA VAL A 61 -13.60 -1.21 -9.28
C VAL A 61 -12.09 -1.01 -9.39
N MET A 62 -11.54 -1.30 -10.57
CA MET A 62 -10.13 -1.02 -10.84
C MET A 62 -9.91 0.49 -10.96
N LYS A 63 -8.94 1.02 -10.22
CA LYS A 63 -8.48 2.41 -10.36
C LYS A 63 -7.39 2.47 -11.43
N THR A 64 -7.68 3.12 -12.55
CA THR A 64 -6.69 3.43 -13.57
C THR A 64 -6.02 4.77 -13.25
N LYS A 65 -4.68 4.82 -13.30
CA LYS A 65 -3.92 6.08 -13.19
C LYS A 65 -3.66 6.63 -14.59
N ILE A 66 -3.38 7.93 -14.70
CA ILE A 66 -2.99 8.57 -15.97
C ILE A 66 -1.74 7.90 -16.56
N SER A 67 -0.80 7.49 -15.70
CA SER A 67 0.39 6.74 -16.11
C SER A 67 0.08 5.34 -16.66
N ASP A 68 -1.10 4.78 -16.39
CA ASP A 68 -1.57 3.50 -16.95
C ASP A 68 -2.12 3.65 -18.38
N LEU A 69 -2.48 4.86 -18.78
CA LEU A 69 -3.02 5.17 -20.10
C LEU A 69 -1.93 5.41 -21.16
N SER A 70 -0.66 5.53 -20.75
CA SER A 70 0.44 5.73 -21.70
C SER A 70 0.76 4.43 -22.45
N LYS A 71 0.74 4.51 -23.79
CA LYS A 71 0.91 3.36 -24.70
C LYS A 71 2.31 2.73 -24.66
N ASN A 72 3.27 3.35 -23.98
CA ASN A 72 4.70 2.97 -23.99
C ASN A 72 5.13 2.19 -22.73
N LYS A 73 4.28 1.31 -22.20
CA LYS A 73 4.69 0.44 -21.10
C LYS A 73 5.39 -0.81 -21.62
N LYS A 74 6.67 -0.96 -21.27
CA LYS A 74 7.37 -2.25 -21.37
C LYS A 74 6.54 -3.31 -20.62
N PRO A 75 6.38 -4.53 -21.15
CA PRO A 75 5.60 -5.57 -20.48
C PRO A 75 6.19 -5.81 -19.09
N ARG A 76 5.35 -5.70 -18.06
CA ARG A 76 5.74 -6.14 -16.71
C ARG A 76 5.96 -7.65 -16.78
N LYS A 77 7.16 -8.11 -16.43
CA LYS A 77 7.40 -9.52 -16.12
C LYS A 77 6.47 -9.91 -14.97
N ASN A 78 5.34 -10.52 -15.30
CA ASN A 78 4.53 -11.20 -14.30
C ASN A 78 5.33 -12.44 -13.88
N THR A 79 5.86 -12.43 -12.66
CA THR A 79 6.23 -13.67 -11.98
C THR A 79 4.93 -14.42 -11.73
N VAL A 80 4.67 -15.42 -12.56
CA VAL A 80 3.57 -16.38 -12.38
C VAL A 80 3.73 -17.02 -11.00
N PRO A 81 2.73 -16.93 -10.10
CA PRO A 81 2.67 -17.83 -8.95
C PRO A 81 2.44 -19.23 -9.50
N LYS A 82 3.42 -20.13 -9.31
CA LYS A 82 3.24 -21.56 -9.57
C LYS A 82 2.15 -22.08 -8.63
N ASN A 83 0.91 -22.15 -9.10
CA ASN A 83 -0.09 -23.04 -8.52
C ASN A 83 -0.04 -24.36 -9.29
N ASN A 84 0.36 -25.42 -8.60
CA ASN A 84 0.23 -26.79 -9.06
C ASN A 84 -1.26 -27.14 -9.15
N GLY A 85 -1.71 -27.67 -10.30
CA GLY A 85 -3.08 -28.16 -10.47
C GLY A 85 -3.52 -28.38 -11.92
N ASN A 86 -2.95 -29.38 -12.57
CA ASN A 86 -3.50 -30.31 -13.57
C ASN A 86 -4.54 -29.87 -14.65
N GLN A 87 -4.11 -30.11 -15.91
CA GLN A 87 -4.84 -30.56 -17.12
C GLN A 87 -5.72 -29.50 -17.84
N SER A 88 -5.77 -29.36 -19.17
CA SER A 88 -5.41 -30.21 -20.32
C SER A 88 -5.44 -29.40 -21.65
N SER A 89 -4.59 -29.79 -22.62
CA SER A 89 -4.65 -29.59 -24.10
C SER A 89 -4.67 -28.14 -24.69
N GLY A 90 -3.91 -27.77 -25.73
CA GLY A 90 -2.94 -28.47 -26.56
C GLY A 90 -2.29 -27.55 -27.62
N VAL A 91 -1.24 -28.10 -28.24
CA VAL A 91 -0.60 -27.76 -29.54
C VAL A 91 0.42 -26.60 -29.60
N LEU A 92 1.70 -26.99 -29.67
CA LEU A 92 2.83 -26.28 -30.32
C LEU A 92 3.01 -26.83 -31.76
N PRO A 93 3.75 -26.15 -32.66
CA PRO A 93 5.18 -26.49 -32.90
C PRO A 93 6.09 -25.25 -33.13
N ILE A 94 7.24 -25.08 -32.45
CA ILE A 94 8.63 -25.56 -32.69
C ILE A 94 9.32 -25.00 -33.95
N GLN A 95 10.45 -24.30 -33.74
CA GLN A 95 11.79 -24.42 -34.38
C GLN A 95 12.58 -23.08 -34.22
N SER A 96 13.88 -22.96 -34.00
CA SER A 96 15.01 -23.79 -33.50
C SER A 96 16.32 -22.96 -33.68
N ASN A 97 17.36 -23.27 -32.88
CA ASN A 97 18.83 -22.97 -32.99
C ASN A 97 19.42 -22.03 -31.89
N GLU A 98 20.16 -22.55 -30.88
CA GLU A 98 21.61 -22.92 -30.80
C GLU A 98 22.54 -21.67 -30.81
N GLN A 99 23.54 -21.43 -29.93
CA GLN A 99 24.37 -22.28 -29.05
C GLN A 99 25.22 -21.35 -28.09
N VAL A 100 25.50 -21.83 -26.85
CA VAL A 100 26.84 -21.83 -26.16
C VAL A 100 27.38 -20.48 -25.58
N LEU A 101 27.94 -20.27 -24.37
CA LEU A 101 28.93 -20.97 -23.49
C LEU A 101 28.90 -20.38 -22.04
N GLN A 102 29.12 -21.24 -21.01
CA GLN A 102 29.76 -21.12 -19.65
C GLN A 102 29.88 -19.73 -18.92
N SER A 103 29.84 -19.58 -17.58
CA SER A 103 30.67 -20.26 -16.58
C SER A 103 30.44 -19.75 -15.12
N VAL A 104 30.64 -20.67 -14.15
CA VAL A 104 31.00 -20.58 -12.71
C VAL A 104 30.19 -19.78 -11.67
N LYS A 105 29.85 -20.48 -10.55
CA LYS A 105 30.37 -20.30 -9.15
C LYS A 105 29.28 -20.22 -8.06
N GLY A 106 29.33 -21.17 -7.12
CA GLY A 106 28.88 -20.98 -5.73
C GLY A 106 27.77 -21.90 -5.21
N ASN A 107 28.13 -23.10 -4.76
CA ASN A 107 27.28 -23.95 -3.91
C ASN A 107 27.36 -23.44 -2.45
N LEU A 108 26.22 -23.11 -1.83
CA LEU A 108 26.10 -23.13 -0.37
C LEU A 108 24.77 -23.78 0.01
N LYS A 109 24.88 -25.01 0.53
CA LYS A 109 23.79 -25.87 0.99
C LYS A 109 23.01 -25.16 2.10
N ARG A 110 21.73 -24.85 1.85
CA ARG A 110 20.80 -24.42 2.90
C ARG A 110 20.24 -25.69 3.55
N ALA A 111 20.70 -25.99 4.76
CA ALA A 111 20.10 -27.00 5.60
C ALA A 111 18.63 -26.61 5.88
N SER A 112 17.73 -27.53 5.55
CA SER A 112 16.31 -27.49 5.90
C SER A 112 16.21 -27.60 7.42
N ILE A 113 15.73 -26.55 8.08
CA ILE A 113 15.29 -26.62 9.48
C ILE A 113 13.77 -26.61 9.45
N GLU A 114 13.24 -27.50 10.27
CA GLU A 114 11.90 -28.06 10.28
C GLU A 114 10.77 -27.05 10.42
N LEU A 115 9.63 -27.48 9.89
CA LEU A 115 8.31 -26.88 10.05
C LEU A 115 7.94 -26.95 11.54
N ASP A 116 7.93 -25.81 12.24
CA ASP A 116 7.17 -25.67 13.47
C ASP A 116 6.04 -24.66 13.26
N ASN A 117 4.82 -25.19 13.29
CA ASN A 117 3.58 -24.44 13.22
C ASN A 117 3.31 -23.82 14.59
N GLN A 118 3.74 -22.58 14.78
CA GLN A 118 3.21 -21.73 15.85
C GLN A 118 2.58 -20.47 15.24
N ASN A 119 1.28 -20.55 15.00
CA ASN A 119 0.41 -19.40 14.79
C ASN A 119 0.20 -18.67 16.13
N GLU A 120 1.23 -17.99 16.60
CA GLU A 120 1.08 -16.94 17.63
C GLU A 120 1.01 -15.59 16.90
N PRO A 121 -0.11 -14.85 16.99
CA PRO A 121 -0.20 -13.52 16.41
C PRO A 121 0.74 -12.59 17.20
N GLN A 122 1.97 -12.44 16.70
CA GLN A 122 2.94 -11.48 17.22
C GLN A 122 2.24 -10.14 17.45
N PRO A 123 2.23 -9.60 18.69
CA PRO A 123 1.51 -8.38 18.99
C PRO A 123 2.07 -7.27 18.10
N LYS A 124 1.19 -6.65 17.32
CA LYS A 124 1.53 -5.47 16.52
C LYS A 124 2.18 -4.48 17.48
N ARG A 125 3.50 -4.23 17.33
CA ARG A 125 4.23 -3.26 18.15
C ARG A 125 3.47 -1.94 18.11
N GLN A 126 2.73 -1.64 19.17
CA GLN A 126 2.08 -0.35 19.29
C GLN A 126 3.20 0.66 19.37
N ARG A 127 3.29 1.55 18.38
CA ARG A 127 4.26 2.63 18.41
C ARG A 127 3.91 3.51 19.61
N ILE A 128 4.64 3.36 20.71
CA ILE A 128 4.53 4.25 21.86
C ILE A 128 4.94 5.65 21.36
N ARG A 129 4.02 6.61 21.51
CA ARG A 129 4.31 8.00 21.20
C ARG A 129 5.20 8.54 22.32
N ILE A 130 6.47 8.77 22.03
CA ILE A 130 7.36 9.43 22.98
C ILE A 130 6.95 10.90 23.07
N ILE A 131 6.60 11.35 24.26
CA ILE A 131 6.20 12.73 24.56
C ILE A 131 7.46 13.52 24.89
N THR A 132 7.58 14.71 24.33
CA THR A 132 8.67 15.63 24.69
C THR A 132 8.37 16.28 26.04
N THR A 133 9.26 16.12 27.02
CA THR A 133 9.12 16.76 28.34
C THR A 133 9.28 18.27 28.25
N GLU A 134 8.90 19.01 29.29
CA GLU A 134 8.99 20.49 29.27
C GLU A 134 10.46 20.97 29.25
N GLU A 135 11.34 20.27 29.96
CA GLU A 135 12.79 20.51 29.94
C GLU A 135 13.38 20.30 28.54
N GLU A 136 13.00 19.22 27.86
CA GLU A 136 13.43 18.95 26.48
C GLU A 136 12.93 20.04 25.52
N LYS A 137 11.70 20.54 25.69
CA LYS A 137 11.18 21.65 24.89
C LYS A 137 11.99 22.93 25.11
N GLN A 138 12.38 23.23 26.35
CA GLN A 138 13.23 24.39 26.67
C GLN A 138 14.58 24.29 25.96
N ILE A 139 15.23 23.12 26.01
CA ILE A 139 16.51 22.88 25.31
C ILE A 139 16.34 23.02 23.79
N LEU A 140 15.29 22.45 23.22
CA LEU A 140 15.01 22.53 21.78
C LEU A 140 14.59 23.93 21.32
N SER A 141 14.12 24.79 22.21
CA SER A 141 13.68 26.16 21.89
C SER A 141 14.83 26.99 21.30
N CYS A 142 16.08 26.73 21.72
CA CYS A 142 17.29 27.36 21.18
C CYS A 142 17.42 27.16 19.65
N LEU A 143 17.01 25.99 19.14
CA LEU A 143 17.04 25.71 17.70
C LEU A 143 15.92 26.43 16.93
N LEU A 144 14.83 26.77 17.60
CA LEU A 144 13.66 27.44 16.99
C LEU A 144 13.83 28.97 16.89
N GLN A 145 14.86 29.52 17.52
CA GLN A 145 15.22 30.93 17.41
C GLN A 145 15.88 31.24 16.05
N LYS A 146 16.61 30.26 15.48
CA LYS A 146 17.25 30.40 14.18
C LYS A 146 16.25 30.14 13.06
N GLU A 147 16.20 31.04 12.07
CA GLU A 147 15.38 30.88 10.86
C GLU A 147 15.98 29.91 9.84
N ILE A 148 17.26 29.54 10.04
CA ILE A 148 18.04 28.66 9.19
C ILE A 148 17.96 27.22 9.73
N ILE A 149 18.05 26.24 8.83
CA ILE A 149 18.12 24.81 9.17
C ILE A 149 19.32 24.57 10.11
N PRO A 150 19.12 23.95 11.29
CA PRO A 150 20.20 23.67 12.22
C PRO A 150 21.30 22.82 11.59
N THR A 151 22.54 23.25 11.80
CA THR A 151 23.73 22.52 11.33
C THR A 151 23.94 21.26 12.17
N GLU A 152 24.62 20.24 11.63
CA GLU A 152 24.85 18.97 12.34
C GLU A 152 25.60 19.16 13.67
N THR A 153 26.51 20.14 13.74
CA THR A 153 27.20 20.54 14.96
C THR A 153 26.23 21.06 16.03
N GLU A 154 25.31 21.94 15.65
CA GLU A 154 24.29 22.51 16.55
C GLU A 154 23.30 21.44 17.03
N ILE A 155 22.96 20.50 16.16
CA ILE A 155 22.11 19.36 16.53
C ILE A 155 22.83 18.47 17.54
N ASN A 156 24.12 18.21 17.35
CA ASN A 156 24.91 17.40 18.28
C ASN A 156 25.09 18.07 19.65
N GLU A 157 25.25 19.40 19.68
CA GLU A 157 25.32 20.17 20.94
C GLU A 157 23.99 20.14 21.72
N VAL A 158 22.86 20.12 21.01
CA VAL A 158 21.54 19.96 21.64
C VAL A 158 21.31 18.52 22.07
N LEU A 159 21.75 17.54 21.28
CA LEU A 159 21.64 16.13 21.63
C LEU A 159 22.42 15.76 22.88
N SER A 160 23.56 16.39 23.14
CA SER A 160 24.34 16.13 24.37
C SER A 160 23.62 16.59 25.65
N LYS A 161 22.65 17.51 25.53
CA LYS A 161 21.83 18.03 26.64
C LYS A 161 20.48 17.31 26.77
N LEU A 162 20.10 16.50 25.78
CA LEU A 162 18.83 15.76 25.75
C LEU A 162 18.99 14.34 26.30
N SER A 163 17.88 13.71 26.66
CA SER A 163 17.87 12.30 27.08
C SER A 163 18.33 11.37 25.94
N GLN A 164 18.91 10.22 26.32
CA GLN A 164 19.47 9.20 25.42
C GLN A 164 18.49 8.70 24.34
N GLU A 165 17.18 8.90 24.53
CA GLU A 165 16.14 8.55 23.56
C GLU A 165 16.03 9.51 22.36
N TRP A 166 16.77 10.62 22.37
CA TRP A 166 16.84 11.55 21.26
C TRP A 166 17.90 11.15 20.24
N ASN A 167 17.51 11.23 18.96
CA ASN A 167 18.43 11.07 17.85
C ASN A 167 18.33 12.27 16.89
N ILE A 168 19.34 12.42 16.03
CA ILE A 168 19.45 13.52 15.05
C ILE A 168 18.16 13.67 14.23
N GLN A 169 17.55 12.55 13.81
CA GLN A 169 16.33 12.57 12.99
C GLN A 169 15.12 13.13 13.77
N ARG A 170 15.01 12.80 15.05
CA ARG A 170 13.93 13.28 15.93
C ARG A 170 14.06 14.79 16.15
N VAL A 171 15.27 15.30 16.37
CA VAL A 171 15.54 16.75 16.47
C VAL A 171 15.18 17.46 15.16
N LYS A 172 15.64 16.95 14.01
CA LYS A 172 15.28 17.51 12.69
C LYS A 172 13.77 17.51 12.44
N ARG A 173 13.08 16.44 12.82
CA ARG A 173 11.62 16.34 12.70
C ARG A 173 10.92 17.35 13.61
N TYR A 174 11.39 17.51 14.84
CA TYR A 174 10.85 18.49 15.79
C TYR A 174 11.00 19.91 15.27
N TRP A 175 12.19 20.29 14.80
CA TRP A 175 12.44 21.62 14.22
C TRP A 175 11.55 21.88 13.01
N ASN A 176 11.48 20.94 12.06
CA ASN A 176 10.65 21.07 10.86
C ASN A 176 9.16 21.25 11.18
N ASN A 177 8.62 20.50 12.14
CA ASN A 177 7.21 20.63 12.51
C ASN A 177 6.94 22.01 13.12
N ASN A 178 7.79 22.50 14.02
CA ASN A 178 7.58 23.76 14.71
C ASN A 178 7.80 25.00 13.82
N ILE A 179 8.78 24.99 12.91
CA ILE A 179 8.97 26.08 11.95
C ILE A 179 7.81 26.19 10.95
N ARG A 180 7.23 25.07 10.53
CA ARG A 180 6.03 25.07 9.67
C ARG A 180 4.82 25.74 10.33
N HIS A 181 4.68 25.62 11.65
CA HIS A 181 3.62 26.29 12.38
C HIS A 181 3.88 27.80 12.54
N LYS A 182 5.14 28.24 12.74
CA LYS A 182 5.50 29.67 12.70
C LYS A 182 5.15 30.33 11.36
N LYS A 183 5.44 29.68 10.22
CA LYS A 183 5.17 30.24 8.88
C LYS A 183 3.68 30.33 8.51
N LYS A 184 2.81 29.57 9.17
CA LYS A 184 1.35 29.60 8.93
C LYS A 184 0.61 30.61 9.79
N SER A 185 1.27 31.17 10.80
CA SER A 185 0.68 32.11 11.76
C SER A 185 1.11 33.56 11.52
N LYS A 186 1.82 33.83 10.42
CA LYS A 186 2.04 35.16 9.83
C LYS A 186 1.16 35.27 8.60
#